data_AF-A0A0V0QAT3-F1
#
_entry.id   AF-A0A0V0QAT3-F1
#
_cell.length_a   1.000
_cell.length_b   1.000
_cell.length_c   1.000
_cell.angle_alpha   90.00
_cell.angle_beta   90.00
_cell.angle_gamma   90.00
#
_symmetry.space_group_name_H-M   'P 1'
#
loop_
_entity.id
_entity.type
_entity.pdbx_description
1 polymer ?
#
loop_
_entity_poly.entity_id
_entity_poly.type
_entity_poly.pdbx_seq_one_letter_code
_entity_poly.pdbx_strand_id
1 'polypeptide(L)'
;MNQFLKFNSKFKNLNKIQKLTQKQNFLFSESYPAHLKIFLYNMMPEMPEPKVEKWYIREGDEINPGDVICDIETKKATLGYEMDREALEDKTMFTAKILVQEGENCEVGQCIAVAVENPEDIRYFNDYKIIS
;
A
#
# COMPACT_ATOMS: atom_id res chain seq x y z
N MET A 1 -31.75 -39.96 -26.42
CA MET A 1 -32.13 -38.63 -26.92
C MET A 1 -33.28 -38.12 -26.03
N ASN A 2 -33.15 -37.18 -25.10
CA ASN A 2 -32.10 -36.24 -24.74
C ASN A 2 -32.10 -36.00 -23.22
N GLN A 3 -30.91 -36.03 -22.61
CA GLN A 3 -30.60 -35.63 -21.24
C GLN A 3 -30.49 -34.10 -21.09
N PHE A 4 -31.48 -33.35 -21.53
CA PHE A 4 -31.49 -31.89 -21.39
C PHE A 4 -32.80 -31.48 -20.75
N LEU A 5 -32.81 -31.34 -19.41
CA LEU A 5 -33.71 -30.47 -18.61
C LEU A 5 -33.64 -30.81 -17.09
N LYS A 6 -32.44 -31.03 -16.54
CA LYS A 6 -32.18 -31.01 -15.09
C LYS A 6 -30.96 -30.13 -14.73
N PHE A 7 -30.75 -29.04 -15.47
CA PHE A 7 -29.55 -28.20 -15.34
C PHE A 7 -29.85 -26.74 -14.97
N ASN A 8 -30.95 -26.45 -14.27
CA ASN A 8 -31.29 -25.05 -13.92
C ASN A 8 -31.84 -24.83 -12.50
N SER A 9 -31.29 -25.56 -11.52
CA SER A 9 -31.53 -25.26 -10.09
C SER A 9 -30.24 -25.07 -9.27
N LYS A 10 -29.06 -24.97 -9.91
CA LYS A 10 -27.78 -24.72 -9.23
C LYS A 10 -27.18 -23.32 -9.48
N PHE A 11 -27.74 -22.51 -10.39
CA PHE A 11 -27.16 -21.20 -10.76
C PHE A 11 -27.75 -19.97 -10.06
N LYS A 12 -28.71 -20.14 -9.14
CA LYS A 12 -29.26 -18.99 -8.37
C LYS A 12 -28.46 -18.60 -7.12
N ASN A 13 -27.46 -19.40 -6.71
CA ASN A 13 -26.71 -19.16 -5.46
C ASN A 13 -25.30 -18.60 -5.65
N LEU A 14 -24.80 -18.44 -6.88
CA LEU A 14 -23.48 -17.82 -7.10
C LEU A 14 -23.49 -16.32 -6.77
N ASN A 15 -24.58 -15.61 -7.09
CA ASN A 15 -24.73 -14.19 -6.74
C ASN A 15 -24.85 -13.97 -5.23
N LYS A 16 -25.37 -14.96 -4.49
CA LYS A 16 -25.52 -14.87 -3.02
C LYS A 16 -24.19 -15.16 -2.33
N ILE A 17 -23.41 -16.11 -2.84
CA ILE A 17 -22.05 -16.39 -2.36
C ILE A 17 -21.12 -15.22 -2.72
N GLN A 18 -21.19 -14.64 -3.93
CA GLN A 18 -20.46 -13.42 -4.29
C GLN A 18 -20.83 -12.23 -3.40
N LYS A 19 -22.13 -12.07 -3.07
CA LYS A 19 -22.56 -11.04 -2.10
C LYS A 19 -22.12 -11.36 -0.67
N LEU A 20 -22.01 -12.63 -0.29
CA LEU A 20 -21.57 -13.04 1.06
C LEU A 20 -20.05 -12.91 1.21
N THR A 21 -19.24 -13.23 0.18
CA THR A 21 -17.80 -12.94 0.16
C THR A 21 -17.55 -11.44 0.09
N GLN A 22 -18.33 -10.67 -0.68
CA GLN A 22 -18.27 -9.21 -0.62
C GLN A 22 -18.65 -8.67 0.76
N LYS A 23 -19.71 -9.20 1.40
CA LYS A 23 -20.15 -8.75 2.72
C LYS A 23 -19.25 -9.22 3.85
N GLN A 24 -18.56 -10.37 3.72
CA GLN A 24 -17.49 -10.80 4.64
C GLN A 24 -16.22 -9.98 4.46
N ASN A 25 -15.85 -9.62 3.22
CA ASN A 25 -14.74 -8.70 2.95
C ASN A 25 -15.06 -7.27 3.40
N PHE A 26 -16.34 -6.86 3.39
CA PHE A 26 -16.78 -5.55 3.87
C PHE A 26 -16.83 -5.43 5.39
N LEU A 27 -16.74 -6.53 6.12
CA LEU A 27 -16.77 -6.54 7.59
C LEU A 27 -15.37 -6.45 8.22
N PHE A 28 -14.30 -6.46 7.42
CA PHE A 28 -12.90 -6.40 7.88
C PHE A 28 -11.98 -5.58 6.96
N SER A 29 -12.39 -4.38 6.54
CA SER A 29 -11.43 -3.41 6.00
C SER A 29 -11.57 -2.07 6.72
N GLU A 30 -10.49 -1.74 7.41
CA GLU A 30 -10.08 -0.50 8.08
C GLU A 30 -10.88 0.77 7.73
N SER A 31 -11.09 1.64 8.73
CA SER A 31 -11.85 2.91 8.71
C SER A 31 -11.33 4.02 7.77
N TYR A 32 -10.55 3.67 6.75
CA TYR A 32 -9.83 4.60 5.89
C TYR A 32 -10.24 4.42 4.41
N PRO A 33 -10.22 5.48 3.58
CA PRO A 33 -10.40 5.38 2.14
C PRO A 33 -9.37 4.46 1.47
N ALA A 34 -9.57 4.18 0.18
CA ALA A 34 -8.62 3.41 -0.62
C ALA A 34 -7.23 4.10 -0.62
N HIS A 35 -6.18 3.35 -0.33
CA HIS A 35 -4.82 3.86 -0.17
C HIS A 35 -3.79 2.82 -0.56
N LEU A 36 -2.61 3.28 -0.94
CA LEU A 36 -1.41 2.48 -1.17
C LEU A 36 -0.55 2.48 0.10
N LYS A 37 -0.21 1.29 0.58
CA LYS A 37 0.81 1.12 1.63
C LYS A 37 2.17 0.99 0.95
N ILE A 38 3.10 1.88 1.28
CA ILE A 38 4.47 1.86 0.76
C ILE A 38 5.31 1.04 1.73
N PHE A 39 5.76 -0.13 1.28
CA PHE A 39 6.57 -1.06 2.05
C PHE A 39 8.03 -0.98 1.62
N LEU A 40 8.96 -0.91 2.58
CA LEU A 40 10.38 -0.98 2.27
C LEU A 40 10.72 -2.33 1.62
N TYR A 41 11.04 -2.31 0.33
CA TYR A 41 11.56 -3.50 -0.35
C TYR A 41 13.08 -3.61 -0.18
N ASN A 42 13.60 -4.80 -0.43
CA ASN A 42 15.04 -5.04 -0.37
C ASN A 42 15.73 -4.49 -1.63
N MET A 43 16.62 -3.52 -1.46
CA MET A 43 17.32 -2.84 -2.57
C MET A 43 18.72 -3.42 -2.87
N MET A 44 19.22 -4.36 -2.07
CA MET A 44 20.57 -4.91 -2.20
C MET A 44 20.67 -6.37 -1.70
N PRO A 45 21.77 -7.12 -1.98
CA PRO A 45 21.88 -8.51 -1.54
C PRO A 45 21.74 -8.72 -0.02
N GLU A 46 22.23 -7.77 0.77
CA GLU A 46 22.12 -7.75 2.23
C GLU A 46 21.82 -6.32 2.69
N MET A 47 20.70 -6.09 3.38
CA MET A 47 20.31 -4.76 3.86
C MET A 47 20.25 -4.71 5.39
N PRO A 48 21.41 -4.72 6.09
CA PRO A 48 21.46 -4.77 7.55
C PRO A 48 21.16 -3.40 8.17
N GLU A 49 20.26 -3.39 9.15
CA GLU A 49 19.88 -2.22 9.95
C GLU A 49 19.51 -1.01 9.07
N PRO A 50 18.49 -1.14 8.19
CA PRO A 50 18.08 -0.02 7.37
C PRO A 50 17.44 1.06 8.25
N LYS A 51 17.74 2.31 7.93
CA LYS A 51 17.27 3.48 8.65
C LYS A 51 16.86 4.53 7.63
N VAL A 52 15.74 5.21 7.87
CA VAL A 52 15.37 6.35 7.03
C VAL A 52 16.26 7.52 7.42
N GLU A 53 17.18 7.91 6.53
CA GLU A 53 18.11 8.99 6.81
C GLU A 53 17.49 10.35 6.49
N LYS A 54 16.75 10.44 5.38
CA LYS A 54 16.16 11.69 4.92
C LYS A 54 14.94 11.45 4.06
N TRP A 55 13.85 12.18 4.31
CA TRP A 55 12.71 12.26 3.42
C TRP A 55 12.87 13.43 2.45
N TYR A 56 12.51 13.21 1.19
CA TYR A 56 12.42 14.24 0.14
C TYR A 56 11.00 14.76 -0.06
N ILE A 57 10.04 14.11 0.58
CA ILE A 57 8.61 14.40 0.52
C ILE A 57 8.05 14.69 1.93
N ARG A 58 6.89 15.31 1.97
CA ARG A 58 6.09 15.57 3.17
C ARG A 58 4.68 15.03 2.98
N GLU A 59 3.94 14.92 4.08
CA GLU A 59 2.50 14.64 4.01
C GLU A 59 1.81 15.73 3.18
N GLY A 60 1.06 15.31 2.16
CA GLY A 60 0.43 16.18 1.17
C GLY A 60 1.16 16.26 -0.17
N ASP A 61 2.43 15.89 -0.24
CA ASP A 61 3.21 16.03 -1.48
C ASP A 61 2.83 14.96 -2.50
N GLU A 62 2.87 15.36 -3.77
CA GLU A 62 2.70 14.46 -4.92
C GLU A 62 3.90 13.51 -5.06
N ILE A 63 3.62 12.27 -5.43
CA ILE A 63 4.60 11.24 -5.78
C ILE A 63 4.24 10.64 -7.13
N ASN A 64 5.23 10.49 -8.00
CA ASN A 64 5.11 9.92 -9.33
C ASN A 64 6.04 8.71 -9.52
N PRO A 65 5.78 7.86 -10.52
CA PRO A 65 6.71 6.81 -10.90
C PRO A 65 8.10 7.36 -11.19
N GLY A 66 9.11 6.79 -10.54
CA GLY A 66 10.50 7.21 -10.67
C GLY A 66 10.96 8.30 -9.70
N ASP A 67 10.06 8.84 -8.86
CA ASP A 67 10.46 9.82 -7.85
C ASP A 67 11.22 9.13 -6.71
N VAL A 68 12.37 9.70 -6.33
CA VAL A 68 13.09 9.31 -5.11
C VAL A 68 12.47 10.01 -3.92
N ILE A 69 11.86 9.25 -3.01
CA ILE A 69 11.07 9.82 -1.90
C ILE A 69 11.84 9.89 -0.58
N CYS A 70 12.84 9.05 -0.38
CA CYS A 70 13.73 9.12 0.78
C CYS A 70 15.10 8.47 0.51
N ASP A 71 16.06 8.75 1.38
CA ASP A 71 17.30 7.99 1.49
C ASP A 71 17.19 6.96 2.62
N ILE A 72 17.56 5.72 2.31
CA ILE A 72 17.74 4.66 3.28
C ILE A 72 19.23 4.47 3.52
N GLU A 73 19.66 4.76 4.74
CA GLU A 73 21.01 4.47 5.22
C GLU A 73 21.09 3.02 5.71
N THR A 74 22.19 2.37 5.38
CA THR A 74 22.58 1.07 5.92
C THR A 74 24.04 1.15 6.35
N LYS A 75 24.55 0.12 7.03
CA LYS A 75 25.99 0.03 7.34
C LYS A 75 26.92 0.04 6.12
N LYS A 76 26.41 -0.24 4.92
CA LYS A 76 27.23 -0.40 3.70
C LYS A 76 27.08 0.75 2.72
N ALA A 77 25.91 1.37 2.66
CA ALA A 77 25.59 2.40 1.68
C ALA A 77 24.36 3.21 2.11
N THR A 78 24.22 4.40 1.52
CA THR A 78 22.98 5.17 1.48
C THR A 78 22.37 5.00 0.10
N LEU A 79 21.10 4.58 0.04
CA LEU A 79 20.38 4.26 -1.20
C LEU A 79 19.13 5.13 -1.30
N GLY A 80 18.91 5.73 -2.47
CA GLY A 80 17.66 6.44 -2.76
C GLY A 80 16.53 5.45 -3.00
N TYR A 81 15.43 5.62 -2.27
CA TYR A 81 14.23 4.80 -2.39
C TYR A 81 13.29 5.42 -3.42
N GLU A 82 13.18 4.77 -4.58
CA GLU A 82 12.42 5.21 -5.75
C GLU A 82 11.01 4.61 -5.78
N MET A 83 10.03 5.37 -6.26
CA MET A 83 8.69 4.88 -6.51
C MET A 83 8.62 4.00 -7.75
N ASP A 84 8.35 2.73 -7.50
CA ASP A 84 8.11 1.73 -8.52
C ASP A 84 6.85 2.05 -9.35
N ARG A 85 6.98 1.91 -10.66
CA ARG A 85 5.94 2.28 -11.62
C ARG A 85 4.71 1.37 -11.51
N GLU A 86 4.95 0.08 -11.32
CA GLU A 86 3.93 -0.93 -11.13
C GLU A 86 3.20 -0.73 -9.78
N ALA A 87 3.91 -0.33 -8.73
CA ALA A 87 3.31 -0.02 -7.43
C ALA A 87 2.32 1.16 -7.49
N LEU A 88 2.62 2.17 -8.30
CA LEU A 88 1.74 3.33 -8.51
C LEU A 88 0.72 3.13 -9.64
N GLU A 89 0.73 1.99 -10.35
CA GLU A 89 -0.10 1.73 -11.53
C GLU A 89 -0.05 2.86 -12.59
N ASP A 90 1.14 3.44 -12.83
CA ASP A 90 1.32 4.60 -13.72
C ASP A 90 0.55 5.89 -13.32
N LYS A 91 0.11 6.02 -12.07
CA LYS A 91 -0.65 7.19 -11.57
C LYS A 91 0.20 8.07 -10.67
N THR A 92 -0.19 9.35 -10.60
CA THR A 92 0.25 10.26 -9.54
C THR A 92 -0.53 9.95 -8.27
N MET A 93 0.16 9.86 -7.14
CA MET A 93 -0.46 9.71 -5.82
C MET A 93 -0.01 10.86 -4.90
N PHE A 94 -0.65 10.98 -3.75
CA PHE A 94 -0.36 11.99 -2.75
C PHE A 94 0.00 11.32 -1.42
N THR A 95 1.09 11.75 -0.81
CA THR A 95 1.56 11.22 0.47
C THR A 95 0.54 11.52 1.56
N ALA A 96 -0.11 10.49 2.11
CA ALA A 96 -1.12 10.62 3.14
C ALA A 96 -0.51 10.62 4.55
N LYS A 97 0.49 9.76 4.80
CA LYS A 97 1.13 9.63 6.11
C LYS A 97 2.55 9.10 5.99
N ILE A 98 3.49 9.70 6.73
CA ILE A 98 4.82 9.13 6.96
C ILE A 98 4.82 8.38 8.29
N LEU A 99 5.19 7.10 8.26
CA LEU A 99 5.09 6.19 9.41
C LEU A 99 6.42 5.92 10.10
N VAL A 100 7.52 6.02 9.36
CA VAL A 100 8.89 5.94 9.90
C VAL A 100 9.55 7.30 9.73
N GLN A 101 9.91 7.94 10.84
CA GLN A 101 10.47 9.29 10.82
C GLN A 101 11.95 9.27 10.40
N GLU A 102 12.47 10.43 9.99
CA GLU A 102 13.90 10.59 9.75
C GLU A 102 14.68 10.23 11.03
N GLY A 103 15.73 9.44 10.86
CA GLY A 103 16.53 8.92 11.97
C GLY A 103 16.08 7.55 12.49
N GLU A 104 14.88 7.07 12.15
CA GLU A 104 14.32 5.84 12.70
C GLU A 104 14.72 4.59 11.89
N ASN A 105 14.94 3.50 12.62
CA ASN A 105 15.19 2.19 12.02
C ASN A 105 13.90 1.64 11.39
N CYS A 106 14.08 0.88 10.31
CA CYS A 106 13.02 0.17 9.62
C CYS A 106 13.43 -1.26 9.31
N GLU A 107 12.49 -2.06 8.80
CA GLU A 107 12.71 -3.45 8.39
C GLU A 107 12.22 -3.67 6.95
N VAL A 108 12.84 -4.61 6.24
CA VAL A 108 12.32 -5.05 4.93
C VAL A 108 10.91 -5.60 5.12
N GLY A 109 9.97 -5.12 4.30
CA GLY A 109 8.56 -5.46 4.40
C GLY A 109 7.78 -4.63 5.43
N GLN A 110 8.43 -3.70 6.14
CA GLN A 110 7.73 -2.73 6.98
C GLN A 110 7.08 -1.64 6.11
N CYS A 111 5.85 -1.27 6.44
CA CYS A 111 5.21 -0.12 5.81
C CYS A 111 5.78 1.18 6.40
N ILE A 112 6.37 2.00 5.53
CA ILE A 112 7.10 3.22 5.89
C ILE A 112 6.30 4.50 5.62
N ALA A 113 5.35 4.43 4.69
CA ALA A 113 4.45 5.53 4.34
C ALA A 113 3.14 5.01 3.73
N VAL A 114 2.14 5.88 3.63
CA VAL A 114 0.86 5.62 2.96
C VAL A 114 0.60 6.75 1.96
N ALA A 115 0.06 6.40 0.80
CA ALA A 115 -0.34 7.34 -0.24
C ALA A 115 -1.80 7.12 -0.67
N VAL A 116 -2.44 8.16 -1.18
CA VAL A 116 -3.82 8.15 -1.69
C VAL A 116 -3.87 8.74 -3.08
N GLU A 117 -4.84 8.31 -3.89
CA GLU A 117 -5.03 8.85 -5.24
C GLU A 117 -5.68 10.25 -5.20
N ASN A 118 -6.59 10.48 -4.25
CA ASN A 118 -7.29 11.75 -4.10
C ASN A 118 -6.70 12.54 -2.92
N PRO A 119 -6.20 13.78 -3.11
CA PRO A 119 -5.64 14.59 -2.04
C PRO A 119 -6.64 14.91 -0.92
N GLU A 120 -7.95 14.95 -1.22
CA GLU A 120 -8.99 15.16 -0.21
C GLU A 120 -9.06 14.04 0.84
N ASP A 121 -8.54 12.85 0.51
CA ASP A 121 -8.56 11.69 1.40
C ASP A 121 -7.41 11.72 2.41
N ILE A 122 -6.38 12.56 2.23
CA ILE A 122 -5.25 12.71 3.17
C ILE A 122 -5.75 12.96 4.60
N ARG A 123 -6.80 13.78 4.74
CA ARG A 123 -7.37 14.17 6.05
C ARG A 123 -7.83 13.01 6.91
N TYR A 124 -8.14 11.85 6.32
CA TYR A 124 -8.55 10.67 7.09
C TYR A 124 -7.36 9.97 7.74
N PHE A 125 -6.12 10.24 7.32
CA PHE A 125 -4.93 9.52 7.77
C PHE A 125 -4.16 10.20 8.90
N ASN A 126 -4.61 11.34 9.44
CA ASN A 126 -3.90 12.09 10.50
C ASN A 126 -3.50 11.21 11.70
N ASP A 127 -4.40 10.32 12.13
CA ASP A 127 -4.22 9.38 13.25
C ASP A 127 -3.93 7.95 12.78
N TYR A 128 -3.53 7.76 11.52
CA TYR A 128 -3.29 6.45 10.96
C TYR A 128 -2.15 5.74 11.70
N LYS A 129 -2.43 4.54 12.16
CA LYS A 129 -1.49 3.63 12.81
C LYS A 129 -1.65 2.26 12.17
N ILE A 130 -0.53 1.62 11.87
CA ILE A 130 -0.56 0.22 11.45
C ILE A 130 -0.97 -0.59 12.68
N ILE A 131 -2.14 -1.24 12.61
CA ILE A 131 -2.53 -2.24 13.60
C ILE A 131 -1.79 -3.51 13.21
N SER A 132 -0.75 -3.84 13.98
CA SER A 132 0.03 -5.08 13.88
C SER A 132 -0.78 -6.29 14.32
#